data_AF-A0A838QK89-F1
#
_entry.id   AF-A0A838QK89-F1
#
_cell.length_a   1.000
_cell.length_b   1.000
_cell.length_c   1.000
_cell.angle_alpha   90.00
_cell.angle_beta   90.00
_cell.angle_gamma   90.00
#
_symmetry.space_group_name_H-M   'P 1'
#
loop_
_entity.id
_entity.type
_entity.pdbx_description
1 polymer ?
#
loop_
_entity_poly.entity_id
_entity_poly.type
_entity_poly.pdbx_seq_one_letter_code
_entity_poly.pdbx_strand_id
1 'polypeptide(L)'
;MRASAEAIGAITIPASIGARIPLAQLAEIRLEAGPVQVNRERAQRLVVIQANVRGRDLGGVAREVQQAPGSRLKLPPGTFLTYGGEFENQARAMARLRLVVPISIALITVLLCISLRSWKLAGLVLVNLPFAAVGGVLGLWVRISTSVCRPRSPLSPCSG
;
A
#
# COMPACT_ATOMS: atom_id res chain seq x y z
N MET A 1 -9.78 -35.44 18.54
CA MET A 1 -9.28 -36.72 17.98
C MET A 1 -10.25 -37.24 16.91
N ARG A 2 -10.08 -36.79 15.66
CA ARG A 2 -10.70 -37.30 14.40
C ARG A 2 -9.75 -36.89 13.25
N ALA A 3 -8.48 -37.27 13.37
CA ALA A 3 -7.38 -36.55 12.71
C ALA A 3 -6.73 -37.28 11.53
N SER A 4 -7.24 -38.44 11.11
CA SER A 4 -6.57 -39.26 10.08
C SER A 4 -7.58 -39.88 9.12
N ALA A 5 -7.21 -39.98 7.84
CA ALA A 5 -8.05 -40.53 6.77
C ALA A 5 -8.52 -41.96 7.07
N GLU A 6 -7.68 -42.79 7.71
CA GLU A 6 -8.07 -44.14 8.12
C GLU A 6 -9.18 -44.15 9.18
N ALA A 7 -9.20 -43.17 10.09
CA ALA A 7 -10.22 -43.07 11.14
C ALA A 7 -11.61 -42.71 10.58
N ILE A 8 -11.67 -42.07 9.42
CA ILE A 8 -12.93 -41.76 8.70
C ILE A 8 -13.45 -43.01 7.98
N GLY A 9 -12.55 -43.81 7.40
CA GLY A 9 -12.90 -45.08 6.74
C GLY A 9 -13.44 -46.15 7.69
N ALA A 10 -13.02 -46.12 8.96
CA ALA A 10 -13.49 -47.05 10.00
C ALA A 10 -14.87 -46.70 10.59
N ILE A 11 -15.48 -45.57 10.20
CA ILE A 11 -16.80 -45.18 10.67
C ILE A 11 -17.84 -46.17 10.12
N THR A 12 -18.62 -46.76 11.02
CA THR A 12 -19.58 -47.78 10.67
C THR A 12 -20.97 -47.18 10.49
N ILE A 13 -21.56 -47.37 9.30
CA ILE A 13 -22.92 -46.91 8.98
C ILE A 13 -23.89 -48.10 9.06
N PRO A 14 -25.10 -47.92 9.64
CA PRO A 14 -26.14 -48.94 9.59
C PRO A 14 -26.65 -49.09 8.15
N ALA A 15 -26.50 -50.29 7.59
CA ALA A 15 -27.13 -50.66 6.32
C ALA A 15 -28.61 -50.99 6.54
N SER A 16 -29.43 -50.82 5.51
CA SER A 16 -30.87 -51.10 5.51
C SER A 16 -31.24 -52.54 5.92
N ILE A 17 -30.27 -53.45 5.93
CA ILE A 17 -30.42 -54.86 6.33
C ILE A 17 -29.98 -55.17 7.78
N GLY A 18 -29.68 -54.14 8.58
CA GLY A 18 -29.24 -54.28 9.98
C GLY A 18 -27.75 -54.60 10.17
N ALA A 19 -27.01 -54.81 9.07
CA ALA A 19 -25.57 -55.00 9.08
C ALA A 19 -24.81 -53.67 9.27
N ARG A 20 -23.69 -53.74 10.00
CA ARG A 20 -22.81 -52.61 10.30
C ARG A 20 -21.61 -52.67 9.36
N ILE A 21 -21.60 -51.81 8.33
CA ILE A 21 -20.57 -51.84 7.27
C ILE A 21 -19.64 -50.62 7.42
N PRO A 22 -18.31 -50.80 7.40
CA PRO A 22 -17.37 -49.67 7.46
C PRO A 22 -17.41 -48.85 6.17
N LEU A 23 -17.33 -47.52 6.31
CA LEU A 23 -17.38 -46.54 5.20
C LEU A 23 -16.33 -46.80 4.10
N ALA A 24 -15.18 -47.35 4.47
CA ALA A 24 -14.10 -47.72 3.53
C ALA A 24 -14.50 -48.76 2.47
N GLN A 25 -15.55 -49.56 2.71
CA GLN A 25 -16.04 -50.55 1.73
C GLN A 25 -17.02 -49.95 0.71
N LEU A 26 -17.52 -48.74 0.96
CA LEU A 26 -18.56 -48.08 0.15
C LEU A 26 -18.02 -46.87 -0.62
N ALA A 27 -16.97 -46.22 -0.13
CA ALA A 27 -16.41 -45.01 -0.73
C ALA A 27 -14.88 -44.97 -0.62
N GLU A 28 -14.23 -44.53 -1.70
CA GLU A 28 -12.79 -44.31 -1.74
C GLU A 28 -12.46 -42.94 -1.13
N ILE A 29 -11.69 -42.92 -0.04
CA ILE A 29 -11.32 -41.69 0.67
C ILE A 29 -9.95 -41.24 0.18
N ARG A 30 -9.90 -40.17 -0.62
CA ARG A 30 -8.66 -39.53 -1.07
C ARG A 30 -8.52 -38.14 -0.45
N LEU A 31 -7.33 -37.83 0.07
CA LEU A 31 -6.98 -36.45 0.40
C LEU A 31 -6.53 -35.75 -0.87
N GLU A 32 -7.32 -34.78 -1.33
CA GLU A 32 -6.93 -33.91 -2.43
C GLU A 32 -6.70 -32.48 -1.95
N ALA A 33 -5.66 -31.84 -2.47
CA ALA A 33 -5.34 -30.45 -2.18
C ALA A 33 -6.28 -29.53 -2.98
N GLY A 34 -7.40 -29.14 -2.39
CA GLY A 34 -8.29 -28.12 -2.91
C GLY A 34 -7.81 -26.69 -2.58
N PRO A 35 -8.22 -25.67 -3.36
CA PRO A 35 -7.89 -24.28 -3.05
C PRO A 35 -8.49 -23.85 -1.71
N VAL A 36 -7.64 -23.43 -0.78
CA VAL A 36 -7.99 -23.08 0.62
C VAL A 36 -8.98 -21.90 0.69
N GLN A 37 -8.93 -20.98 -0.27
CA GLN A 37 -9.85 -19.83 -0.33
C GLN A 37 -9.95 -19.27 -1.75
N VAL A 38 -11.17 -19.18 -2.30
CA VAL A 38 -11.42 -18.52 -3.58
C VAL A 38 -11.84 -17.08 -3.29
N ASN A 39 -10.89 -16.16 -3.29
CA ASN A 39 -11.20 -14.74 -3.12
C ASN A 39 -11.75 -14.18 -4.44
N ARG A 40 -12.96 -13.61 -4.38
CA ARG A 40 -13.64 -13.02 -5.54
C ARG A 40 -13.96 -11.57 -5.25
N GLU A 41 -13.48 -10.65 -6.08
CA GLU A 41 -14.04 -9.31 -6.19
C GLU A 41 -14.77 -9.21 -7.53
N ARG A 42 -16.01 -8.70 -7.51
CA ARG A 42 -16.86 -8.52 -8.71
C ARG A 42 -16.94 -9.76 -9.62
N ALA A 43 -17.11 -10.94 -9.00
CA ALA A 43 -17.22 -12.24 -9.68
C ALA A 43 -15.98 -12.68 -10.51
N GLN A 44 -14.84 -11.99 -10.39
CA GLN A 44 -13.57 -12.38 -11.00
C GLN A 44 -12.62 -12.96 -9.94
N ARG A 45 -11.75 -13.89 -10.36
CA ARG A 45 -10.74 -14.48 -9.47
C ARG A 45 -9.68 -13.41 -9.16
N LEU A 46 -9.54 -13.06 -7.89
CA LEU A 46 -8.58 -12.06 -7.42
C LEU A 46 -7.39 -12.74 -6.75
N VAL A 47 -6.18 -12.33 -7.11
CA VAL A 47 -4.94 -12.67 -6.39
C VAL A 47 -4.38 -11.37 -5.80
N VAL A 48 -4.38 -11.27 -4.48
CA VAL A 48 -3.89 -10.09 -3.76
C VAL A 48 -2.42 -10.29 -3.41
N ILE A 49 -1.57 -9.37 -3.88
CA ILE A 49 -0.14 -9.33 -3.54
C ILE A 49 0.06 -8.17 -2.56
N GLN A 50 0.47 -8.47 -1.34
CA GLN A 50 0.73 -7.48 -0.30
C GLN A 50 2.24 -7.33 -0.10
N ALA A 51 2.71 -6.09 -0.07
CA ALA A 51 4.10 -5.76 0.24
C ALA A 51 4.13 -4.69 1.33
N ASN A 52 4.85 -4.96 2.42
CA ASN A 52 5.02 -4.00 3.51
C ASN A 52 6.35 -3.25 3.32
N VAL A 53 6.31 -1.91 3.37
CA VAL A 53 7.49 -1.07 3.19
C VAL A 53 7.92 -0.54 4.55
N ARG A 54 9.18 -0.79 4.93
CA ARG A 54 9.76 -0.30 6.19
C ARG A 54 11.06 0.44 5.89
N GLY A 55 11.19 1.67 6.41
CA GLY A 55 12.38 2.50 6.20
C GLY A 55 12.50 3.17 4.82
N ARG A 56 11.48 3.07 3.96
CA ARG A 56 11.38 3.78 2.67
C ARG A 56 10.01 4.46 2.53
N ASP A 57 9.91 5.45 1.63
CA ASP A 57 8.69 6.17 1.36
C ASP A 57 7.70 5.34 0.51
N LEU A 58 6.43 5.31 0.94
CA LEU A 58 5.35 4.54 0.29
C LEU A 58 5.10 5.00 -1.15
N GLY A 59 5.20 6.31 -1.41
CA GLY A 59 4.97 6.90 -2.73
C GLY A 59 6.03 6.51 -3.76
N GLY A 60 7.30 6.48 -3.38
CA GLY A 60 8.42 6.09 -4.22
C GLY A 60 8.36 4.61 -4.59
N VAL A 61 8.13 3.74 -3.61
CA VAL A 61 7.96 2.29 -3.86
C VAL A 61 6.77 2.02 -4.78
N ALA A 62 5.64 2.71 -4.58
CA ALA A 62 4.47 2.55 -5.45
C ALA A 62 4.74 2.97 -6.90
N ARG A 63 5.56 4.01 -7.13
CA ARG A 63 5.97 4.42 -8.49
C ARG A 63 6.91 3.41 -9.12
N GLU A 64 7.86 2.89 -8.35
CA GLU A 64 8.84 1.88 -8.78
C GLU A 64 8.13 0.59 -9.20
N VAL A 65 7.13 0.14 -8.42
CA VAL A 65 6.28 -1.03 -8.71
C VAL A 65 5.34 -0.81 -9.91
N GLN A 66 4.94 0.44 -10.20
CA GLN A 66 4.17 0.77 -11.41
C GLN A 66 5.05 0.79 -12.68
N GLN A 67 6.34 1.11 -12.55
CA GLN A 67 7.29 1.18 -13.67
C GLN A 67 7.93 -0.18 -14.00
N ALA A 68 8.08 -1.06 -13.02
CA ALA A 68 8.68 -2.39 -13.19
C ALA A 68 7.98 -3.34 -14.20
N PRO A 69 6.63 -3.42 -14.31
CA PRO A 69 5.97 -4.46 -15.09
C PRO A 69 6.14 -4.30 -16.60
N GLY A 70 6.33 -3.06 -17.10
CA GLY A 70 6.45 -2.77 -18.52
C GLY A 70 7.62 -3.45 -19.23
N SER A 71 8.60 -3.97 -18.48
CA SER A 71 9.81 -4.59 -19.04
C SER A 71 9.88 -6.11 -18.90
N ARG A 72 9.05 -6.76 -18.06
CA ARG A 72 9.20 -8.20 -17.75
C ARG A 72 7.92 -9.01 -17.54
N LEU A 73 6.75 -8.39 -17.33
CA LEU A 73 5.51 -9.14 -17.10
C LEU A 73 4.67 -9.24 -18.38
N LYS A 74 4.70 -10.41 -19.02
CA LYS A 74 3.67 -10.81 -19.98
C LYS A 74 2.49 -11.38 -19.21
N LEU A 75 1.46 -10.57 -18.96
CA LEU A 75 0.21 -11.07 -18.39
C LEU A 75 -0.55 -11.85 -19.48
N PRO A 76 -1.13 -13.03 -19.15
CA PRO A 76 -1.98 -13.74 -20.09
C PRO A 76 -3.23 -12.90 -20.42
N PRO A 77 -3.76 -13.00 -21.65
CA PRO A 77 -4.91 -12.22 -22.09
C PRO A 77 -6.12 -12.47 -21.18
N GLY A 78 -6.82 -11.40 -20.79
CA GLY A 78 -7.97 -11.46 -19.88
C GLY A 78 -7.66 -11.20 -18.39
N THR A 79 -6.42 -10.87 -18.03
CA THR A 79 -6.04 -10.47 -16.67
C THR A 79 -5.76 -8.97 -16.59
N PHE A 80 -6.36 -8.29 -15.62
CA PHE A 80 -6.12 -6.86 -15.38
C PHE A 80 -5.30 -6.67 -14.09
N LEU A 81 -4.25 -5.85 -14.18
CA LEU A 81 -3.46 -5.45 -13.01
C LEU A 81 -4.05 -4.17 -12.42
N THR A 82 -4.48 -4.22 -11.17
CA THR A 82 -4.98 -3.05 -10.43
C THR A 82 -4.08 -2.78 -9.23
N TYR A 83 -3.66 -1.52 -9.08
CA TYR A 83 -2.89 -1.05 -7.94
C TYR A 83 -3.84 -0.38 -6.95
N GLY A 84 -3.99 -0.96 -5.76
CA GLY A 84 -4.84 -0.43 -4.68
C GLY A 84 -4.06 -0.17 -3.39
N GLY A 85 -4.73 0.38 -2.39
CA GLY A 85 -4.18 0.61 -1.04
C GLY A 85 -4.09 2.09 -0.66
N GLU A 86 -3.30 2.40 0.38
CA GLU A 86 -3.14 3.77 0.90
C GLU A 86 -2.61 4.76 -0.16
N PHE A 87 -1.88 4.27 -1.16
CA PHE A 87 -1.39 5.08 -2.27
C PHE A 87 -2.53 5.76 -3.05
N GLU A 88 -3.67 5.09 -3.26
CA GLU A 88 -4.78 5.68 -4.01
C GLU A 88 -5.40 6.86 -3.23
N ASN A 89 -5.47 6.74 -1.90
CA ASN A 89 -5.92 7.82 -1.03
C ASN A 89 -4.94 9.00 -1.04
N GLN A 90 -3.64 8.74 -0.93
CA GLN A 90 -2.60 9.76 -1.04
C GLN A 90 -2.61 10.45 -2.41
N ALA A 91 -2.78 9.68 -3.50
CA ALA A 91 -2.85 10.20 -4.86
C ALA A 91 -4.08 11.09 -5.06
N ARG A 92 -5.25 10.68 -4.57
CA ARG A 92 -6.47 11.50 -4.56
C ARG A 92 -6.29 12.80 -3.79
N ALA A 93 -5.68 12.73 -2.60
CA ALA A 93 -5.41 13.92 -1.79
C ALA A 93 -4.46 14.87 -2.52
N MET A 94 -3.34 14.36 -3.05
CA MET A 94 -2.37 15.16 -3.81
C MET A 94 -2.96 15.77 -5.08
N ALA A 95 -3.85 15.06 -5.77
CA ALA A 95 -4.55 15.60 -6.94
C ALA A 95 -5.40 16.84 -6.58
N ARG A 96 -6.10 16.80 -5.44
CA ARG A 96 -6.86 17.96 -4.95
C ARG A 96 -5.93 19.10 -4.58
N LEU A 97 -4.84 18.84 -3.84
CA LEU A 97 -3.89 19.89 -3.45
C LEU A 97 -3.27 20.56 -4.68
N ARG A 98 -2.92 19.82 -5.73
CA ARG A 98 -2.39 20.38 -6.98
C ARG A 98 -3.33 21.38 -7.64
N LEU A 99 -4.64 21.22 -7.48
CA LEU A 99 -5.63 22.15 -8.01
C LEU A 99 -5.88 23.32 -7.05
N VAL A 100 -6.00 23.03 -5.75
CA VAL A 100 -6.35 24.03 -4.73
C VAL A 100 -5.21 25.02 -4.47
N VAL A 101 -3.95 24.55 -4.43
CA VAL A 101 -2.77 25.39 -4.16
C VAL A 101 -2.63 26.56 -5.16
N PRO A 102 -2.64 26.36 -6.49
CA PRO A 102 -2.51 27.48 -7.43
C PRO A 102 -3.72 28.42 -7.37
N ILE A 103 -4.93 27.90 -7.13
CA ILE A 103 -6.14 28.73 -6.97
C ILE A 103 -5.98 29.66 -5.77
N SER A 104 -5.54 29.13 -4.63
CA SER A 104 -5.29 29.94 -3.42
C SER A 104 -4.21 30.99 -3.65
N ILE A 105 -3.11 30.64 -4.32
CA ILE A 105 -2.03 31.59 -4.64
C ILE A 105 -2.54 32.70 -5.55
N ALA A 106 -3.33 32.37 -6.58
CA ALA A 106 -3.94 33.36 -7.46
C ALA A 106 -4.87 34.29 -6.69
N LEU A 107 -5.73 33.74 -5.83
CA LEU A 107 -6.65 34.51 -5.00
C LEU A 107 -5.91 35.47 -4.07
N ILE A 108 -4.88 35.00 -3.37
CA ILE A 108 -4.04 35.82 -2.48
C ILE A 108 -3.32 36.92 -3.28
N THR A 109 -2.84 36.61 -4.48
CA THR A 109 -2.20 37.59 -5.37
C THR A 109 -3.14 38.72 -5.75
N VAL A 110 -4.41 38.39 -6.09
CA VAL A 110 -5.45 39.37 -6.38
C VAL A 110 -5.75 40.22 -5.13
N LEU A 111 -5.90 39.59 -3.98
CA LEU A 111 -6.16 40.28 -2.71
C LEU A 111 -5.04 41.26 -2.34
N LEU A 112 -3.78 40.83 -2.50
CA LEU A 112 -2.59 41.66 -2.28
C LEU A 112 -2.50 42.80 -3.30
N CYS A 113 -2.84 42.57 -4.57
CA CYS A 113 -2.85 43.62 -5.58
C CYS A 113 -3.86 44.72 -5.26
N ILE A 114 -5.04 44.36 -4.75
CA ILE A 114 -6.06 45.34 -4.33
C ILE A 114 -5.59 46.08 -3.08
N SER A 115 -5.05 45.35 -2.09
CA SER A 115 -4.63 45.94 -0.81
C SER A 115 -3.40 46.84 -0.92
N LEU A 116 -2.41 46.46 -1.72
CA LEU A 116 -1.13 47.19 -1.86
C LEU A 116 -1.13 48.13 -3.07
N ARG A 117 -2.15 48.04 -3.94
CA ARG A 117 -2.33 48.80 -5.19
C ARG A 117 -1.10 48.76 -6.12
N SER A 118 -0.22 47.76 -5.95
CA SER A 118 1.08 47.68 -6.62
C SER A 118 1.48 46.23 -6.88
N TRP A 119 1.59 45.89 -8.15
CA TRP A 119 2.02 44.57 -8.64
C TRP A 119 3.46 44.21 -8.25
N LYS A 120 4.33 45.23 -8.13
CA LYS A 120 5.74 45.04 -7.75
C LYS A 120 5.87 44.55 -6.31
N LEU A 121 5.11 45.16 -5.40
CA LEU A 121 5.10 44.79 -3.98
C LEU A 121 4.46 43.41 -3.76
N ALA A 122 3.34 43.12 -4.44
CA ALA A 122 2.70 41.82 -4.38
C ALA A 122 3.62 40.69 -4.90
N GLY A 123 4.31 40.90 -6.03
CA GLY A 123 5.28 39.95 -6.58
C GLY A 123 6.46 39.70 -5.63
N LEU A 124 6.95 40.74 -4.96
CA LEU A 124 8.04 40.61 -3.99
C LEU A 124 7.64 39.71 -2.80
N VAL A 125 6.42 39.88 -2.27
CA VAL A 125 5.90 39.01 -1.21
C VAL A 125 5.74 37.56 -1.69
N LEU A 126 5.26 37.37 -2.93
CA LEU A 126 5.04 36.04 -3.49
C LEU A 126 6.36 35.27 -3.70
N VAL A 127 7.44 35.97 -4.06
CA VAL A 127 8.79 35.38 -4.18
C VAL A 127 9.41 35.04 -2.82
N ASN A 128 9.06 35.77 -1.76
CA ASN A 128 9.52 35.45 -0.41
C ASN A 128 8.93 34.13 0.12
N LEU A 129 7.73 33.73 -0.32
CA LEU A 129 7.07 32.48 0.10
C LEU A 129 7.90 31.21 -0.19
N PRO A 130 8.32 30.92 -1.45
CA PRO A 130 9.17 29.77 -1.73
C PRO A 130 10.55 29.90 -1.08
N PHE A 131 11.08 31.12 -0.94
CA PHE A 131 12.37 31.35 -0.27
C PHE A 131 12.32 30.96 1.22
N ALA A 132 11.24 31.34 1.92
CA ALA A 132 10.98 30.95 3.30
C ALA A 132 10.80 29.43 3.42
N ALA A 133 10.11 28.79 2.47
CA ALA A 133 9.93 27.33 2.46
C ALA A 133 11.27 26.60 2.32
N VAL A 134 12.16 27.06 1.43
CA VAL A 134 13.53 26.50 1.29
C VAL A 134 14.31 26.66 2.60
N GLY A 135 14.24 27.84 3.24
CA GLY A 135 14.85 28.08 4.54
C GLY A 135 14.33 27.13 5.63
N GLY A 136 13.01 26.86 5.64
CA GLY A 136 12.39 25.90 6.56
C GLY A 136 12.85 24.45 6.32
N VAL A 137 12.95 24.02 5.06
CA VAL A 137 13.47 22.68 4.70
C VAL A 137 14.94 22.54 5.10
N LEU A 138 15.77 23.56 4.84
CA LEU A 138 17.17 23.58 5.25
C LEU A 138 17.31 23.53 6.78
N GLY A 139 16.48 24.30 7.50
CA GLY A 139 16.45 24.28 8.96
C GLY A 139 16.08 22.90 9.53
N LEU A 140 15.08 22.25 8.92
CA LEU A 140 14.70 20.88 9.30
C LEU A 140 15.81 19.87 8.99
N TRP A 141 16.48 20.01 7.85
CA TRP A 141 17.55 19.12 7.43
C TRP A 141 18.76 19.19 8.37
N VAL A 142 19.19 20.40 8.74
CA VAL A 142 20.24 20.62 9.75
C VAL A 142 19.85 20.02 11.09
N ARG A 143 18.59 20.19 11.50
CA ARG A 143 18.08 19.62 12.76
C ARG A 143 18.06 18.08 12.73
N ILE A 144 17.66 17.47 11.62
CA ILE A 144 17.67 16.02 11.45
C ILE A 144 19.10 15.48 11.51
N SER A 145 20.04 16.13 10.81
CA SER A 145 21.45 15.73 10.79
C SER A 145 22.10 15.81 12.16
N THR A 146 21.73 16.80 12.98
CA THR A 146 22.24 16.93 14.35
C THR A 146 21.52 15.99 15.34
N SER A 147 20.25 15.65 15.11
CA SER A 147 19.48 14.74 15.99
C SER A 147 19.87 13.27 15.87
N VAL A 148 20.46 12.84 14.74
CA VAL A 148 21.05 11.51 14.57
C VAL A 148 22.29 11.34 15.46
N CYS A 149 22.99 12.44 15.77
CA CYS A 149 24.15 12.47 16.65
C CYS A 149 23.76 12.80 18.11
N ARG A 150 22.72 12.13 18.64
CA ARG A 150 22.46 12.13 20.09
C ARG A 150 22.75 10.73 20.63
N PRO A 151 23.91 10.50 21.27
CA PRO A 151 24.24 9.19 21.84
C PRO A 151 23.24 8.91 22.96
N ARG A 152 22.35 7.95 22.73
CA ARG A 152 21.36 7.50 23.73
C ARG A 152 21.93 6.42 24.67
N SER A 153 23.16 5.98 24.43
CA SER A 153 23.86 4.97 25.22
C SER A 153 25.38 5.06 24.98
N PRO A 154 26.23 4.79 25.99
CA PRO A 154 27.69 4.96 25.89
C PRO A 154 28.44 3.83 25.14
N LEU A 155 27.78 2.98 24.35
CA LEU A 155 28.37 1.72 23.85
C LEU A 155 28.02 1.35 22.39
N SER A 156 28.09 2.30 21.44
CA SER A 156 28.06 1.93 20.02
C SER A 156 28.91 2.87 19.16
N PRO A 157 29.93 2.36 18.44
CA PRO A 157 30.76 3.16 17.56
C PRO A 157 29.97 3.60 16.32
N CYS A 158 30.14 4.87 15.94
CA CYS A 158 29.63 5.44 14.70
C CYS A 158 30.30 4.75 13.51
N SER A 159 29.53 4.07 12.66
CA SER A 159 29.98 3.68 11.31
C SER A 159 29.44 4.68 10.30
N GLY A 160 30.35 5.18 9.45
CA GLY A 160 30.12 6.23 8.45
C GLY A 160 29.25 5.83 7.27
#